data_AF-A0A8J4W6H8-F1
#
_entry.id   AF-A0A8J4W6H8-F1
#
_cell.length_a   1.000
_cell.length_b   1.000
_cell.length_c   1.000
_cell.angle_alpha   90.00
_cell.angle_beta   90.00
_cell.angle_gamma   90.00
#
_symmetry.space_group_name_H-M   'P 1'
#
loop_
_entity.id
_entity.type
_entity.pdbx_description
1 polymer ?
#
loop_
_entity_poly.entity_id
_entity_poly.type
_entity_poly.pdbx_seq_one_letter_code
_entity_poly.pdbx_strand_id
1 'polypeptide(L)'
;MGEERRYEAENGDFCSTRFTVTQFEEARSVKQVFDLLLFYFCNIEISVSEKIGHITIREDDGDDDKGIVQNRLVSTTHKHVKMESNTVMFSHYYDGSIGKRNGPGDSSYGLIVADFVDEDERHPYLPDQRVRRDVNAVLEIREFIPQRPKSVAGELSSRKPVIVLSRWVQNRMHYPCFPVCTDG
;
A
#
# COMPACT_ATOMS: atom_id res chain seq x y z
N MET A 1 5.44 -10.44 -10.45
CA MET A 1 6.45 -11.26 -9.73
C MET A 1 6.50 -10.79 -8.28
N GLY A 2 6.72 -11.65 -7.30
CA GLY A 2 6.82 -11.19 -5.91
C GLY A 2 7.41 -12.22 -4.96
N GLU A 3 7.94 -11.72 -3.85
CA GLU A 3 8.45 -12.48 -2.72
C GLU A 3 7.59 -12.17 -1.49
N GLU A 4 7.33 -13.17 -0.67
CA GLU A 4 6.61 -13.03 0.59
C GLU A 4 7.33 -13.82 1.68
N ARG A 5 7.47 -13.20 2.85
CA ARG A 5 7.99 -13.83 4.07
C ARG A 5 6.98 -13.65 5.19
N ARG A 6 6.77 -14.70 5.98
CA ARG A 6 5.90 -14.71 7.16
C ARG A 6 6.65 -15.38 8.29
N TYR A 7 6.54 -14.82 9.49
CA TYR A 7 7.25 -15.31 10.67
C TYR A 7 6.52 -14.85 11.93
N GLU A 8 6.74 -15.58 13.01
CA GLU A 8 6.34 -15.18 14.35
C GLU A 8 7.55 -14.54 15.04
N ALA A 9 7.35 -13.37 15.65
CA ALA A 9 8.38 -12.71 16.43
C ALA A 9 8.48 -13.33 17.84
N GLU A 10 9.58 -13.06 18.56
CA GLU A 10 9.81 -13.62 19.90
C GLU A 10 8.70 -13.28 20.92
N ASN A 11 7.98 -12.19 20.69
CA ASN A 11 6.86 -11.75 21.52
C ASN A 11 5.50 -12.33 21.09
N GLY A 12 5.47 -13.26 20.13
CA GLY A 12 4.26 -13.89 19.61
C GLY A 12 3.57 -13.13 18.49
N ASP A 13 4.09 -11.97 18.07
CA ASP A 13 3.47 -11.19 17.00
C ASP A 13 3.62 -11.89 15.66
N PHE A 14 2.54 -11.89 14.89
CA PHE A 14 2.57 -12.41 13.53
C PHE A 14 3.01 -11.34 12.56
N CYS A 15 4.17 -11.54 11.94
CA CYS A 15 4.76 -10.60 11.00
C CYS A 15 4.73 -11.15 9.57
N SER A 16 4.57 -10.25 8.60
CA SER A 16 4.74 -10.58 7.18
C SER A 16 5.38 -9.43 6.43
N THR A 17 6.16 -9.75 5.41
CA THR A 17 6.76 -8.79 4.49
C THR A 17 6.58 -9.29 3.08
N ARG A 18 6.14 -8.41 2.18
CA ARG A 18 5.85 -8.75 0.80
C ARG A 18 6.41 -7.70 -0.14
N PHE A 19 7.17 -8.14 -1.13
CA PHE A 19 7.60 -7.33 -2.25
C PHE A 19 6.94 -7.85 -3.53
N THR A 20 6.31 -6.98 -4.32
CA THR A 20 5.75 -7.38 -5.61
C THR A 20 5.94 -6.31 -6.68
N VAL A 21 6.14 -6.77 -7.91
CA VAL A 21 6.17 -5.95 -9.11
C VAL A 21 5.02 -6.38 -10.03
N THR A 22 4.18 -5.40 -10.39
CA THR A 22 3.02 -5.56 -11.28
C THR A 22 3.20 -4.66 -12.50
N GLN A 23 2.93 -5.19 -13.69
CA GLN A 23 3.00 -4.47 -14.95
C GLN A 23 1.58 -4.21 -15.46
N PHE A 24 1.33 -2.99 -15.94
CA PHE A 24 0.04 -2.58 -16.51
C PHE A 24 0.24 -2.22 -17.99
N GLU A 25 0.03 -3.19 -18.87
CA GLU A 25 0.24 -3.05 -20.32
C GLU A 25 -0.79 -2.12 -20.99
N GLU A 26 -1.97 -1.99 -20.39
CA GLU A 26 -3.09 -1.17 -20.89
C GLU A 26 -3.17 0.21 -20.24
N ALA A 27 -2.36 0.48 -19.22
CA ALA A 27 -2.34 1.78 -18.56
C ALA A 27 -1.87 2.88 -19.54
N ARG A 28 -2.52 4.04 -19.48
CA ARG A 28 -2.26 5.18 -20.36
C ARG A 28 -1.12 6.05 -19.86
N SER A 29 -0.96 6.15 -18.53
CA SER A 29 0.08 6.96 -17.90
C SER A 29 0.35 6.53 -16.46
N VAL A 30 1.50 6.95 -15.93
CA VAL A 30 1.84 6.85 -14.50
C VAL A 30 0.77 7.53 -13.64
N LYS A 31 0.35 8.75 -14.02
CA LYS A 31 -0.65 9.53 -13.30
C LYS A 31 -1.98 8.78 -13.16
N GLN A 32 -2.42 8.10 -14.22
CA GLN A 32 -3.66 7.32 -14.18
C GLN A 32 -3.60 6.22 -13.11
N VAL A 33 -2.51 5.44 -13.08
CA VAL A 33 -2.36 4.36 -12.09
C VAL A 33 -2.19 4.93 -10.68
N PHE A 34 -1.45 6.03 -10.54
CA PHE A 34 -1.29 6.74 -9.28
C PHE A 34 -2.64 7.22 -8.72
N ASP A 35 -3.47 7.88 -9.53
CA ASP A 35 -4.78 8.38 -9.11
C ASP A 35 -5.74 7.26 -8.72
N LEU A 36 -5.70 6.12 -9.43
CA LEU A 36 -6.48 4.93 -9.07
C LEU A 36 -6.04 4.35 -7.72
N LEU A 37 -4.74 4.34 -7.43
CA LEU A 37 -4.22 3.89 -6.14
C LEU A 37 -4.61 4.85 -5.02
N LEU A 38 -4.53 6.17 -5.25
CA LEU A 38 -5.02 7.16 -4.27
C LEU A 38 -6.50 6.95 -3.98
N PHE A 39 -7.32 6.82 -5.01
CA PHE A 39 -8.74 6.54 -4.85
C PHE A 39 -8.98 5.25 -4.04
N TYR A 40 -8.22 4.18 -4.33
CA TYR A 40 -8.27 2.94 -3.56
C TYR A 40 -7.94 3.15 -2.07
N PHE A 41 -6.88 3.91 -1.76
CA PHE A 41 -6.46 4.11 -0.37
C PHE A 41 -7.38 5.06 0.40
N CYS A 42 -7.94 6.08 -0.26
CA CYS A 42 -8.95 6.95 0.33
C CYS A 42 -10.24 6.18 0.68
N ASN A 43 -10.53 5.08 -0.03
CA ASN A 43 -11.70 4.22 0.19
C ASN A 43 -11.30 2.81 0.63
N ILE A 44 -10.22 2.72 1.42
CA ILE A 44 -9.63 1.43 1.81
C ILE A 44 -10.58 0.59 2.67
N GLU A 45 -11.45 1.20 3.48
CA GLU A 45 -12.42 0.50 4.31
C GLU A 45 -13.42 -0.32 3.48
N ILE A 46 -13.89 0.23 2.36
CA ILE A 46 -14.75 -0.50 1.41
C ILE A 46 -13.95 -1.63 0.76
N SER A 47 -12.77 -1.31 0.24
CA SER A 47 -11.91 -2.25 -0.46
C SER A 47 -11.48 -3.46 0.39
N VAL A 48 -11.22 -3.23 1.68
CA VAL A 48 -10.88 -4.28 2.64
C VAL A 48 -12.12 -5.09 2.99
N SER A 49 -13.26 -4.44 3.19
CA SER A 49 -14.51 -5.12 3.53
C SER A 49 -14.96 -6.11 2.46
N GLU A 50 -14.89 -5.69 1.20
CA GLU A 50 -15.27 -6.53 0.05
C GLU A 50 -14.33 -7.74 -0.12
N LYS A 51 -13.02 -7.58 0.15
CA LYS A 51 -12.03 -8.64 -0.08
C LYS A 51 -11.96 -9.68 1.02
N ILE A 52 -12.13 -9.25 2.28
CA ILE A 52 -11.93 -10.12 3.45
C ILE A 52 -13.28 -10.71 3.93
N GLY A 53 -14.41 -10.12 3.52
CA GLY A 53 -15.73 -10.54 3.99
C GLY A 53 -16.05 -10.09 5.42
N HIS A 54 -15.21 -9.22 5.99
CA HIS A 54 -15.40 -8.61 7.30
C HIS A 54 -15.86 -7.17 7.13
N ILE A 55 -16.66 -6.64 8.05
CA ILE A 55 -17.04 -5.23 8.01
C ILE A 55 -15.88 -4.42 8.56
N THR A 56 -15.36 -3.51 7.73
CA THR A 56 -14.35 -2.51 8.11
C THR A 56 -14.99 -1.13 8.07
N ILE A 57 -14.83 -0.38 9.16
CA ILE A 57 -15.26 1.01 9.27
C ILE A 57 -14.05 1.92 9.41
N ARG A 58 -14.21 3.16 8.95
CA ARG A 58 -13.25 4.25 9.15
C ARG A 58 -13.71 5.10 10.33
N GLU A 59 -12.83 5.35 11.30
CA GLU A 59 -13.11 6.13 12.52
C GLU A 59 -12.47 7.54 12.51
N ASP A 60 -11.92 7.97 11.36
CA ASP A 60 -11.40 9.32 11.15
C ASP A 60 -12.32 10.19 10.27
N ASP A 61 -12.13 11.51 10.33
CA ASP A 61 -12.92 12.51 9.59
C ASP A 61 -12.49 12.66 8.12
N GLY A 62 -11.48 11.92 7.65
CA GLY A 62 -11.11 11.79 6.24
C GLY A 62 -10.54 13.03 5.55
N ASP A 63 -9.96 13.99 6.29
CA ASP A 63 -9.40 15.20 5.68
C ASP A 63 -8.10 14.88 4.92
N ASP A 64 -8.09 15.12 3.60
CA ASP A 64 -6.91 15.00 2.74
C ASP A 64 -6.20 16.35 2.68
N ASP A 65 -5.17 16.52 3.52
CA ASP A 65 -4.30 17.68 3.43
C ASP A 65 -3.15 17.40 2.46
N LYS A 66 -3.37 17.74 1.19
CA LYS A 66 -2.33 17.83 0.16
C LYS A 66 -1.52 16.54 -0.01
N GLY A 67 -2.20 15.40 -0.03
CA GLY A 67 -1.56 14.09 -0.22
C GLY A 67 -1.11 13.43 1.07
N ILE A 68 -1.55 13.95 2.23
CA ILE A 68 -1.43 13.29 3.53
C ILE A 68 -2.83 12.86 3.98
N VAL A 69 -2.99 11.56 4.22
CA VAL A 69 -4.26 10.97 4.67
C VAL A 69 -3.98 10.02 5.82
N GLN A 70 -4.64 10.26 6.96
CA GLN A 70 -4.67 9.28 8.04
C GLN A 70 -5.83 8.30 7.80
N ASN A 71 -5.58 7.02 8.03
CA ASN A 71 -6.57 5.95 7.92
C ASN A 71 -6.66 5.22 9.27
N ARG A 72 -7.72 5.48 10.03
CA ARG A 72 -8.08 4.79 11.27
C ARG A 72 -9.18 3.78 10.95
N LEU A 73 -8.78 2.52 10.81
CA LEU A 73 -9.66 1.45 10.38
C LEU A 73 -9.94 0.47 11.51
N VAL A 74 -11.19 0.06 11.65
CA VAL A 74 -11.60 -1.01 12.56
C VAL A 74 -12.35 -2.06 11.78
N SER A 75 -11.83 -3.28 11.77
CA SER A 75 -12.47 -4.45 11.15
C SER A 75 -13.06 -5.37 12.22
N THR A 76 -14.27 -5.86 11.99
CA THR A 76 -14.88 -6.90 12.84
C THR A 76 -14.92 -8.22 12.10
N THR A 77 -14.19 -9.21 12.61
CA THR A 77 -14.20 -10.57 12.08
C THR A 77 -15.53 -11.27 12.34
N HIS A 78 -15.84 -12.36 11.65
CA HIS A 78 -17.04 -13.17 11.91
C HIS A 78 -17.12 -13.68 13.36
N LYS A 79 -15.97 -13.88 14.02
CA LYS A 79 -15.87 -14.27 15.43
C LYS A 79 -16.00 -13.09 16.40
N HIS A 80 -16.47 -11.93 15.94
CA HIS A 80 -16.68 -10.71 16.72
C HIS A 80 -15.39 -10.13 17.33
N VAL A 81 -14.21 -10.60 16.86
CA VAL A 81 -12.92 -10.00 17.23
C VAL A 81 -12.76 -8.72 16.44
N LYS A 82 -12.52 -7.62 17.14
CA LYS A 82 -12.18 -6.33 16.54
C LYS A 82 -10.69 -6.25 16.31
N MET A 83 -10.31 -5.85 15.10
CA MET A 83 -8.95 -5.50 14.74
C MET A 83 -8.90 -4.02 14.40
N GLU A 84 -7.84 -3.34 14.79
CA GLU A 84 -7.64 -1.94 14.42
C GLU A 84 -6.29 -1.70 13.75
N SER A 85 -6.28 -0.73 12.84
CA SER A 85 -5.11 -0.26 12.12
C SER A 85 -5.16 1.26 12.09
N ASN A 86 -4.06 1.91 12.44
CA ASN A 86 -3.89 3.36 12.32
C ASN A 86 -2.67 3.63 11.46
N THR A 87 -2.86 4.31 10.33
CA THR A 87 -1.81 4.48 9.32
C THR A 87 -1.86 5.86 8.72
N VAL A 88 -0.74 6.55 8.65
CA VAL A 88 -0.60 7.80 7.91
C VAL A 88 -0.01 7.50 6.54
N MET A 89 -0.69 7.93 5.49
CA MET A 89 -0.27 7.80 4.12
C MET A 89 0.21 9.15 3.58
N PHE A 90 1.37 9.14 2.94
CA PHE A 90 1.94 10.25 2.18
C PHE A 90 1.93 9.88 0.70
N SER A 91 1.57 10.82 -0.14
CA SER A 91 1.55 10.61 -1.58
C SER A 91 2.13 11.79 -2.33
N HIS A 92 2.88 11.48 -3.38
CA HIS A 92 3.50 12.49 -4.22
C HIS A 92 3.59 12.01 -5.66
N TYR A 93 3.21 12.88 -6.59
CA TYR A 93 3.39 12.66 -8.01
C TYR A 93 4.40 13.66 -8.56
N TYR A 94 5.48 13.15 -9.14
CA TYR A 94 6.46 13.95 -9.86
C TYR A 94 6.14 13.94 -11.36
N ASP A 95 5.96 15.12 -11.92
CA ASP A 95 5.77 15.29 -13.36
C ASP A 95 7.11 15.61 -14.05
N GLY A 96 7.65 14.61 -14.77
CA GLY A 96 8.90 14.74 -15.53
C GLY A 96 8.83 15.70 -16.70
N SER A 97 7.66 16.25 -17.04
CA SER A 97 7.52 17.29 -18.07
C SER A 97 7.85 18.70 -17.56
N ILE A 98 7.88 18.92 -16.24
CA ILE A 98 8.03 20.24 -15.60
C ILE A 98 9.48 20.50 -15.12
N GLY A 99 10.34 19.48 -15.09
CA GLY A 99 11.75 19.56 -14.70
C GLY A 99 12.73 19.87 -15.84
N LYS A 100 13.89 20.47 -15.53
CA LYS A 100 15.03 20.52 -16.46
C LYS A 100 15.55 19.10 -16.66
N ARG A 101 15.37 18.55 -17.87
CA ARG A 101 15.89 17.25 -18.32
C ARG A 101 17.38 17.11 -18.01
N ASN A 102 17.70 16.53 -16.86
CA ASN A 102 19.08 16.36 -16.37
C ASN A 102 19.56 14.90 -16.46
N GLY A 103 18.98 14.08 -17.34
CA GLY A 103 19.50 12.75 -17.66
C GLY A 103 18.43 11.74 -18.10
N PRO A 104 18.80 10.47 -18.33
CA PRO A 104 17.92 9.41 -18.84
C PRO A 104 16.85 8.92 -17.84
N GLY A 105 16.70 9.58 -16.68
CA GLY A 105 15.85 9.16 -15.57
C GLY A 105 14.75 10.17 -15.19
N ASP A 106 14.47 11.15 -16.04
CA ASP A 106 13.52 12.24 -15.75
C ASP A 106 12.08 11.93 -16.20
N SER A 107 11.68 10.65 -16.11
CA SER A 107 10.30 10.23 -16.40
C SER A 107 9.41 10.47 -15.18
N SER A 108 8.13 10.78 -15.42
CA SER A 108 7.16 10.99 -14.35
C SER A 108 7.06 9.73 -13.47
N TYR A 109 6.87 9.93 -12.17
CA TYR A 109 6.72 8.83 -11.22
C TYR A 109 5.76 9.20 -10.09
N GLY A 110 5.08 8.19 -9.56
CA GLY A 110 4.24 8.31 -8.37
C GLY A 110 4.87 7.58 -7.20
N LEU A 111 4.80 8.18 -6.01
CA LEU A 111 5.24 7.57 -4.76
C LEU A 111 4.10 7.63 -3.75
N ILE A 112 3.79 6.50 -3.13
CA ILE A 112 2.87 6.41 -2.00
C ILE A 112 3.60 5.67 -0.88
N VAL A 113 3.69 6.29 0.29
CA VAL A 113 4.31 5.73 1.48
C VAL A 113 3.26 5.70 2.58
N ALA A 114 3.22 4.63 3.34
CA ALA A 114 2.33 4.51 4.49
C ALA A 114 3.13 4.00 5.69
N ASP A 115 2.90 4.61 6.83
CA ASP A 115 3.52 4.26 8.10
C ASP A 115 2.45 4.14 9.19
N PHE A 116 2.68 3.26 10.15
CA PHE A 116 1.75 3.06 11.25
C PHE A 116 1.90 4.16 12.29
N VAL A 117 0.80 4.48 12.98
CA VAL A 117 0.83 5.41 14.12
C VAL A 117 1.03 4.60 15.38
N ASP A 118 2.14 4.80 16.06
CA ASP A 118 2.43 4.06 17.29
C ASP A 118 1.67 4.62 18.50
N GLU A 119 1.64 5.94 18.61
CA GLU A 119 1.00 6.68 19.69
C GLU A 119 0.05 7.74 19.11
N ASP A 120 -1.20 7.71 19.55
CA ASP A 120 -2.25 8.66 19.14
C ASP A 120 -2.99 9.13 20.39
N GLU A 121 -2.63 10.32 20.90
CA GLU A 121 -3.25 10.88 22.10
C GLU A 121 -4.73 11.23 21.89
N ARG A 122 -5.13 11.57 20.65
CA ARG A 122 -6.50 11.92 20.32
C ARG A 122 -7.37 10.67 20.26
N HIS A 123 -6.80 9.55 19.81
CA HIS A 123 -7.47 8.26 19.69
C HIS A 123 -6.60 7.09 20.18
N PRO A 124 -6.45 6.92 21.50
CA PRO A 124 -5.56 5.91 22.07
C PRO A 124 -5.94 4.48 21.68
N TYR A 125 -4.91 3.63 21.52
CA TYR A 125 -5.06 2.20 21.30
C TYR A 125 -5.77 1.52 22.49
N LEU A 126 -6.70 0.58 22.22
CA LEU A 126 -7.46 -0.15 23.25
C LEU A 126 -7.07 -1.64 23.26
N PRO A 127 -5.93 -2.01 23.89
CA PRO A 127 -5.37 -3.37 23.83
C PRO A 127 -6.29 -4.47 24.37
N ASP A 128 -7.14 -4.15 25.34
CA ASP A 128 -8.07 -5.11 25.96
C ASP A 128 -9.32 -5.37 25.11
N GLN A 129 -9.52 -4.60 24.03
CA GLN A 129 -10.73 -4.65 23.21
C GLN A 129 -10.47 -4.95 21.74
N ARG A 130 -9.28 -4.63 21.24
CA ARG A 130 -8.95 -4.62 19.81
C ARG A 130 -7.56 -5.20 19.58
N VAL A 131 -7.43 -6.06 18.59
CA VAL A 131 -6.12 -6.55 18.12
C VAL A 131 -5.48 -5.49 17.24
N ARG A 132 -4.28 -5.04 17.56
CA ARG A 132 -3.56 -4.04 16.76
C ARG A 132 -2.92 -4.66 15.52
N ARG A 133 -3.02 -3.95 14.40
CA ARG A 133 -2.33 -4.24 13.15
C ARG A 133 -1.55 -3.01 12.71
N ASP A 134 -0.23 -3.16 12.67
CA ASP A 134 0.66 -2.15 12.09
C ASP A 134 0.94 -2.48 10.63
N VAL A 135 0.90 -1.46 9.79
CA VAL A 135 1.16 -1.57 8.35
C VAL A 135 2.14 -0.50 7.93
N ASN A 136 3.23 -0.96 7.31
CA ASN A 136 4.17 -0.12 6.57
C ASN A 136 4.07 -0.45 5.10
N ALA A 137 4.10 0.54 4.22
CA ALA A 137 4.11 0.32 2.79
C ALA A 137 4.88 1.38 2.02
N VAL A 138 5.52 0.96 0.93
CA VAL A 138 6.14 1.83 -0.07
C VAL A 138 5.72 1.35 -1.44
N LEU A 139 5.08 2.23 -2.21
CA LEU A 139 4.63 1.97 -3.57
C LEU A 139 5.26 3.00 -4.50
N GLU A 140 5.95 2.52 -5.53
CA GLU A 140 6.49 3.33 -6.61
C GLU A 140 5.80 2.95 -7.92
N ILE A 141 5.33 3.95 -8.65
CA ILE A 141 4.72 3.82 -9.97
C ILE A 141 5.62 4.52 -10.97
N ARG A 142 6.12 3.80 -11.95
CA ARG A 142 7.04 4.33 -12.97
C ARG A 142 6.74 3.80 -14.36
N GLU A 143 7.14 4.58 -15.34
CA GLU A 143 7.19 4.13 -16.73
C GLU A 143 8.46 3.30 -16.97
N PHE A 144 8.30 2.14 -17.61
CA PHE A 144 9.40 1.28 -18.00
C PHE A 144 9.40 1.03 -19.51
N ILE A 145 10.56 1.20 -20.13
CA ILE A 145 10.79 0.90 -21.55
C ILE A 145 11.69 -0.33 -21.62
N PRO A 146 11.19 -1.50 -22.08
CA PRO A 146 12.01 -2.71 -22.17
C PRO A 146 13.21 -2.53 -23.11
N GLN A 147 14.43 -2.86 -22.65
CA GLN A 147 15.63 -2.88 -23.51
C GLN A 147 15.75 -4.22 -24.26
N ARG A 148 16.33 -4.23 -25.48
CA ARG A 148 16.68 -5.48 -26.20
C ARG A 148 18.04 -6.00 -25.67
N PRO A 149 18.27 -7.33 -25.60
CA PRO A 149 19.62 -7.86 -25.78
C PRO A 149 20.13 -7.43 -27.16
N LYS A 150 21.40 -7.04 -27.28
CA LYS A 150 22.00 -6.60 -28.54
C LYS A 150 21.98 -7.73 -29.60
N SER A 151 20.88 -7.91 -30.32
CA SER A 151 20.87 -8.73 -31.52
C SER A 151 19.74 -8.35 -32.48
N VAL A 152 20.16 -8.19 -33.73
CA VAL A 152 19.42 -8.09 -34.99
C VAL A 152 18.75 -6.74 -35.27
N ALA A 153 19.43 -6.02 -36.18
CA ALA A 153 19.02 -4.80 -36.84
C ALA A 153 17.76 -5.01 -37.69
N GLY A 154 16.92 -3.98 -37.77
CA GLY A 154 15.84 -3.90 -38.75
C GLY A 154 14.45 -4.06 -38.15
N GLU A 155 14.02 -3.09 -37.33
CA GLU A 155 12.62 -2.61 -37.23
C GLU A 155 12.54 -1.54 -36.13
N LEU A 156 12.37 -0.27 -36.53
CA LEU A 156 11.97 0.81 -35.61
C LEU A 156 10.47 0.67 -35.34
N SER A 157 10.06 -0.30 -34.52
CA SER A 157 8.81 -0.15 -33.77
C SER A 157 9.14 0.61 -32.49
N SER A 158 8.53 1.78 -32.31
CA SER A 158 8.53 2.45 -31.00
C SER A 158 7.92 1.47 -30.00
N ARG A 159 8.75 0.91 -29.10
CA ARG A 159 8.22 0.02 -28.05
C ARG A 159 7.24 0.83 -27.21
N LYS A 160 6.02 0.31 -27.06
CA LYS A 160 5.03 0.89 -26.17
C LYS A 160 5.59 0.85 -24.73
N PRO A 161 5.66 1.99 -24.02
CA PRO A 161 6.03 1.98 -22.61
C PRO A 161 5.01 1.19 -21.79
N VAL A 162 5.48 0.55 -20.72
CA VAL A 162 4.63 -0.17 -19.77
C VAL A 162 4.71 0.51 -18.42
N ILE A 163 3.58 0.68 -17.74
CA ILE A 163 3.56 1.22 -16.39
C ILE A 163 3.82 0.09 -15.41
N VAL A 164 4.74 0.30 -14.48
CA VAL A 164 5.15 -0.68 -13.48
C VAL A 164 4.86 -0.13 -12.09
N LEU A 165 4.18 -0.93 -11.28
CA LEU A 165 4.02 -0.73 -9.85
C LEU A 165 4.96 -1.67 -9.11
N SER A 166 5.91 -1.10 -8.39
CA SER A 166 6.72 -1.79 -7.38
C SER A 166 6.13 -1.48 -6.02
N ARG A 167 5.83 -2.52 -5.23
CA ARG A 167 5.32 -2.34 -3.87
C ARG A 167 6.06 -3.21 -2.87
N TRP A 168 6.37 -2.62 -1.73
CA TRP A 168 6.83 -3.28 -0.53
C TRP A 168 5.81 -3.02 0.57
N VAL A 169 5.41 -4.06 1.30
CA VAL A 169 4.47 -3.96 2.41
C VAL A 169 4.95 -4.85 3.55
N GLN A 170 5.00 -4.30 4.76
CA GLN A 170 5.21 -5.05 5.99
C GLN A 170 3.96 -4.93 6.87
N ASN A 171 3.47 -6.06 7.36
CA ASN A 171 2.39 -6.10 8.34
C ASN A 171 2.90 -6.75 9.61
N ARG A 172 2.49 -6.21 10.75
CA ARG A 172 2.65 -6.81 12.06
C ARG A 172 1.29 -6.86 12.73
N MET A 173 0.86 -8.05 13.11
CA MET A 173 -0.33 -8.26 13.92
C MET A 173 0.13 -8.56 15.34
N HIS A 174 -0.28 -7.71 16.28
CA HIS A 174 0.10 -7.85 17.68
C HIS A 174 -0.61 -9.04 18.30
N TYR A 175 0.11 -9.78 19.14
CA TYR A 175 -0.50 -10.85 19.92
C TYR A 175 -1.53 -10.25 20.88
N PRO A 176 -2.77 -10.76 20.92
CA PRO A 176 -3.84 -10.16 21.72
C PRO A 176 -3.57 -10.33 23.22
N CYS A 177 -3.85 -9.28 23.99
CA CYS A 177 -3.80 -9.32 25.47
C CYS A 177 -5.06 -9.94 26.11
N PHE A 178 -6.03 -10.36 25.30
CA PHE A 178 -7.29 -10.96 25.71
C PHE A 178 -7.51 -12.31 25.00
N PRO A 179 -8.32 -13.22 25.58
CA PRO A 179 -8.61 -14.50 24.94
C PRO A 179 -9.32 -14.30 23.60
N VAL A 180 -8.71 -14.80 22.52
CA VAL A 180 -9.34 -14.89 21.21
C VAL A 180 -9.73 -16.34 20.97
N CYS A 181 -11.00 -16.60 20.66
CA CYS A 181 -11.49 -17.95 20.46
C CYS A 181 -10.87 -18.58 19.19
N THR A 182 -9.90 -19.48 19.40
CA THR A 182 -9.14 -20.16 18.33
C THR A 182 -9.86 -21.38 17.75
N ASP A 183 -10.97 -21.82 18.34
CA ASP A 183 -11.62 -23.07 17.94
C ASP A 183 -12.14 -23.01 16.49
N GLY A 184 -11.73 -24.02 15.71
CA GLY A 184 -12.01 -24.20 14.28
C GLY A 184 -13.25 -25.02 14.00
#